data_AF-A0A7W1JDH8-F1
#
_entry.id   AF-A0A7W1JDH8-F1
#
_cell.length_a   1.000
_cell.length_b   1.000
_cell.length_c   1.000
_cell.angle_alpha   90.00
_cell.angle_beta   90.00
_cell.angle_gamma   90.00
#
_symmetry.space_group_name_H-M   'P 1'
#
loop_
_entity.id
_entity.type
_entity.pdbx_description
1 polymer ?
#
loop_
_entity_poly.entity_id
_entity_poly.type
_entity_poly.pdbx_seq_one_letter_code
_entity_poly.pdbx_strand_id
1 'polypeptide(L)' 'MKDVGSAATPEVMRTWVEVYDLFQKCRGERRERLQQVADRLGLSYKVARRRLRNYEAMRKTGRNVADYLIGEKESGKA' A
#
# COMPACT_ATOMS: atom_id res chain seq x y z
N MET A 1 -13.70 -2.17 21.24
CA MET A 1 -13.05 -2.70 20.03
C MET A 1 -11.96 -1.72 19.62
N LYS A 2 -10.68 -2.05 19.85
CA LYS A 2 -9.59 -1.28 19.28
C LYS A 2 -9.52 -1.70 17.82
N ASP A 3 -9.84 -0.80 16.90
CA ASP A 3 -9.49 -0.94 15.48
C ASP A 3 -7.97 -1.14 15.42
N VAL A 4 -7.56 -2.40 15.44
CA VAL A 4 -6.21 -2.81 15.12
C VAL A 4 -6.05 -2.40 13.68
N GLY A 5 -5.51 -1.21 13.45
CA GLY A 5 -5.14 -0.73 12.13
C GLY A 5 -4.41 -1.88 11.46
N SER A 6 -5.03 -2.46 10.42
CA SER A 6 -4.72 -3.80 9.94
C SER A 6 -3.22 -3.99 9.95
N ALA A 7 -2.73 -4.92 10.79
CA ALA A 7 -1.32 -5.28 10.80
C ALA A 7 -0.91 -5.45 9.34
N ALA A 8 0.20 -4.84 8.93
CA ALA A 8 0.60 -4.78 7.54
C ALA A 8 1.04 -6.18 7.09
N THR A 9 0.07 -7.03 6.77
CA THR A 9 0.29 -8.33 6.16
C THR A 9 1.03 -8.12 4.84
N PRO A 10 1.77 -9.12 4.34
CA PRO A 10 2.46 -9.02 3.05
C PRO A 10 1.51 -8.59 1.92
N GLU A 11 0.28 -9.11 1.90
CA GLU A 11 -0.77 -8.72 0.96
C GLU A 11 -1.15 -7.24 1.08
N VAL A 12 -1.36 -6.74 2.30
CA VAL A 12 -1.66 -5.33 2.52
C VAL A 12 -0.48 -4.46 2.08
N MET A 13 0.76 -4.90 2.32
CA MET A 13 1.96 -4.18 1.88
C MET A 13 2.10 -4.15 0.35
N ARG A 14 1.79 -5.25 -0.35
CA ARG A 14 1.71 -5.28 -1.82
C ARG A 14 0.76 -4.19 -2.34
N THR A 15 -0.42 -4.06 -1.72
CA THR A 15 -1.37 -2.99 -2.14
C THR A 15 -0.85 -1.57 -1.86
N TRP A 16 0.04 -1.37 -0.90
CA TRP A 16 0.62 -0.04 -0.62
C TRP A 16 1.60 0.36 -1.72
N VAL A 17 2.45 -0.59 -2.12
CA VAL A 17 3.41 -0.43 -3.21
C VAL A 17 2.68 -0.18 -4.53
N GLU A 18 1.70 -1.02 -4.85
CA GLU A 18 0.93 -0.93 -6.09
C GLU A 18 0.18 0.41 -6.21
N VAL A 19 -0.46 0.86 -5.12
CA VAL A 19 -1.11 2.18 -5.07
C VAL A 19 -0.11 3.29 -5.32
N TYR A 20 1.09 3.23 -4.74
CA TYR A 20 2.13 4.24 -4.95
C TYR A 20 2.61 4.27 -6.40
N ASP A 21 2.90 3.10 -6.99
CA ASP A 21 3.41 2.99 -8.35
C ASP A 21 2.39 3.48 -9.38
N LEU A 22 1.11 3.13 -9.21
CA LEU A 22 0.04 3.66 -10.04
C LEU A 22 -0.14 5.17 -9.84
N PHE A 23 -0.07 5.65 -8.59
CA PHE A 23 -0.15 7.07 -8.29
C PHE A 23 0.93 7.86 -9.03
N GLN A 24 2.18 7.38 -9.09
CA GLN A 24 3.27 8.03 -9.84
C GLN A 24 3.00 8.11 -11.35
N LYS A 25 2.24 7.17 -11.91
CA LYS A 25 1.90 7.11 -13.34
C LYS A 25 0.67 7.95 -13.71
N CYS A 26 -0.20 8.25 -12.76
CA CYS A 26 -1.38 9.10 -12.97
C CYS A 26 -1.00 10.57 -13.12
N ARG A 27 -1.74 11.29 -13.99
CA ARG A 27 -1.59 12.74 -14.22
C ARG A 27 -2.70 13.52 -13.54
N GLY A 28 -2.48 14.83 -13.36
CA GLY A 28 -3.42 15.75 -12.73
C GLY A 28 -3.12 16.01 -11.25
N GLU A 29 -4.08 16.65 -10.58
CA GLU A 29 -3.95 16.99 -9.16
C GLU A 29 -3.99 15.75 -8.27
N ARG A 30 -3.47 15.88 -7.03
CA ARG A 30 -3.37 14.72 -6.12
C ARG A 30 -4.70 13.98 -5.93
N ARG A 31 -5.81 14.71 -5.85
CA ARG A 31 -7.16 14.13 -5.68
C ARG A 31 -7.57 13.33 -6.92
N GLU A 32 -7.36 13.86 -8.11
CA GLU A 32 -7.69 13.20 -9.38
C GLU A 32 -6.87 11.94 -9.58
N ARG A 33 -5.56 12.02 -9.29
CA ARG A 33 -4.66 10.86 -9.33
C ARG A 33 -5.11 9.76 -8.38
N LEU A 34 -5.50 10.11 -7.16
CA LEU A 34 -6.02 9.14 -6.19
C LEU A 34 -7.36 8.52 -6.63
N GLN A 35 -8.22 9.28 -7.31
CA GLN A 35 -9.46 8.74 -7.87
C GLN A 35 -9.15 7.74 -8.99
N GLN A 36 -8.27 8.10 -9.93
CA GLN A 36 -7.83 7.20 -11.00
C GLN A 36 -7.22 5.90 -10.45
N VAL A 37 -6.42 5.97 -9.39
CA VAL A 37 -5.84 4.79 -8.73
C VAL A 37 -6.93 3.94 -8.08
N ALA A 38 -7.89 4.57 -7.40
CA ALA A 38 -9.01 3.87 -6.77
C ALA A 38 -9.83 3.10 -7.82
N ASP A 39 -10.16 3.75 -8.94
CA ASP A 39 -10.94 3.15 -10.02
C ASP A 39 -10.19 1.97 -10.67
N ARG A 40 -8.88 2.11 -10.92
CA ARG A 40 -8.04 1.04 -11.53
C ARG A 40 -7.91 -0.21 -10.66
N LEU A 41 -7.90 -0.03 -9.34
CA LEU A 41 -7.73 -1.13 -8.39
C LEU A 41 -9.05 -1.66 -7.82
N GLY A 42 -10.19 -1.10 -8.24
CA GLY A 42 -11.50 -1.45 -7.64
C GLY A 42 -11.59 -1.10 -6.15
N LEU A 43 -10.86 -0.07 -5.70
CA LEU A 43 -10.82 0.38 -4.31
C LEU A 43 -11.69 1.62 -4.11
N SER A 44 -12.10 1.89 -2.86
CA SER A 44 -12.63 3.20 -2.53
C SER A 44 -11.52 4.26 -2.47
N TYR A 45 -11.86 5.52 -2.79
CA TYR A 45 -10.95 6.66 -2.64
C TYR A 45 -10.31 6.74 -1.25
N LYS A 46 -11.10 6.48 -0.19
CA LYS A 46 -10.61 6.49 1.20
C LYS A 46 -9.53 5.43 1.41
N VAL A 47 -9.71 4.23 0.86
CA VAL A 47 -8.73 3.15 0.93
C VAL A 47 -7.48 3.52 0.16
N ALA A 48 -7.58 3.90 -1.12
CA ALA A 48 -6.43 4.31 -1.93
C ALA A 48 -5.61 5.43 -1.25
N ARG A 49 -6.29 6.45 -0.72
CA ARG A 49 -5.65 7.54 0.04
C ARG A 49 -4.91 7.04 1.29
N ARG A 50 -5.50 6.09 2.03
CA ARG A 50 -4.88 5.51 3.23
C ARG A 50 -3.65 4.68 2.86
N ARG A 51 -3.74 3.83 1.83
CA ARG A 51 -2.63 3.00 1.33
C ARG A 51 -1.44 3.86 0.88
N LEU A 52 -1.70 4.93 0.11
CA LEU A 52 -0.68 5.89 -0.30
C LEU A 52 0.02 6.55 0.90
N ARG A 53 -0.75 7.03 1.88
CA ARG A 53 -0.18 7.65 3.09
C ARG A 53 0.67 6.70 3.90
N ASN A 54 0.24 5.44 4.01
CA ASN A 54 0.99 4.42 4.74
C ASN A 54 2.33 4.13 4.05
N TYR A 55 2.34 4.03 2.71
CA TYR A 55 3.58 3.86 1.95
C TYR A 55 4.53 5.06 2.10
N GLU A 56 4.01 6.29 1.96
CA GLU A 56 4.78 7.53 2.14
C GLU A 56 5.39 7.61 3.54
N ALA A 57 4.64 7.25 4.59
CA ALA A 57 5.12 7.23 5.97
C ALA A 57 6.20 6.16 6.18
N MET A 58 6.00 4.95 5.65
CA MET A 58 6.98 3.87 5.73
C MET A 58 8.32 4.28 5.09
N ARG A 59 8.29 4.86 3.89
CA ARG A 59 9.50 5.35 3.21
C ARG A 59 10.25 6.40 4.03
N LYS A 60 9.53 7.28 4.75
CA LYS A 60 10.16 8.27 5.64
C LYS A 60 10.84 7.65 6.85
N THR A 61 10.39 6.49 7.31
CA THR A 61 11.00 5.78 8.46
C THR A 61 12.21 4.92 8.07
N GLY A 62 12.58 4.87 6.78
CA GLY A 62 13.71 4.06 6.31
C GLY A 62 13.48 2.54 6.31
N ARG A 63 12.26 2.09 6.63
CA ARG A 63 11.90 0.66 6.61
C ARG A 63 11.89 0.15 5.17
N ASN A 64 12.52 -0.99 4.92
CA ASN A 64 12.55 -1.59 3.60
C ASN A 64 11.26 -2.38 3.35
N VAL A 65 10.66 -2.19 2.17
CA VAL A 65 9.49 -2.97 1.73
C VAL A 65 9.81 -4.46 1.68
N ALA A 66 11.05 -4.79 1.32
CA ALA A 66 11.53 -6.17 1.21
C ALA A 66 11.36 -6.94 2.53
N ASP A 67 11.59 -6.30 3.68
CA ASP A 67 11.49 -6.92 5.01
C ASP A 67 10.10 -7.50 5.28
N TYR A 68 9.06 -6.95 4.65
CA TYR A 68 7.68 -7.38 4.80
C TYR A 68 7.20 -8.34 3.70
N LEU A 69 7.93 -8.42 2.58
CA LEU A 69 7.60 -9.30 1.45
C LEU A 69 8.39 -10.61 1.47
N ILE A 70 9.50 -10.68 2.21
CA ILE A 70 10.38 -11.86 2.31
C ILE A 70 9.78 -12.98 3.20
N GLY A 71 8.73 -12.70 3.96
CA GLY A 71 8.06 -13.68 4.84
C GLY A 71 7.38 -14.88 4.14
N GLU A 72 7.29 -14.91 2.80
CA GLU A 72 6.69 -16.03 2.06
C GLU A 72 7.66 -17.20 1.76
N LYS A 73 8.96 -17.10 2.07
CA LYS A 73 9.94 -18.17 1.73
C LYS A 73 10.29 -19.17 2.82
N GLU A 74 9.88 -18.99 4.08
CA GLU A 74 10.30 -19.86 5.19
C GLU A 74 9.16 -20.48 6.02
N SER A 75 7.99 -20.76 5.43
CA SER A 75 6.93 -21.53 6.09
C SER A 75 6.47 -22.76 5.29
N GLY A 76 7.38 -23.29 4.45
CA GLY A 76 7.13 -24.46 3.59
C GLY A 76 8.03 -25.67 3.85
N LYS A 77 8.75 -25.72 4.99
CA LYS A 77 9.47 -26.91 5.45
C LYS A 77 9.51 -26.97 6.97
N ALA A 78 8.55 -27.68 7.56
CA ALA A 78 8.72 -28.53 8.73
C ALA A 78 7.52 -29.47 8.80
#